data_AF-A0A820GR34-F1
#
_entry.id   AF-A0A820GR34-F1
#
_cell.length_a   1.000
_cell.length_b   1.000
_cell.length_c   1.000
_cell.angle_alpha   90.00
_cell.angle_beta   90.00
_cell.angle_gamma   90.00
#
_symmetry.space_group_name_H-M   'P 1'
#
loop_
_entity.id
_entity.type
_entity.pdbx_description
1 polymer ?
#
loop_
_entity_poly.entity_id
_entity_poly.type
_entity_poly.pdbx_seq_one_letter_code
_entity_poly.pdbx_strand_id
1 'polypeptide(L)'
;MKLANANGIFQHWDQHMIYKFYKYCHDQCVLPNLDQTGEELELIGFEKYVHEVKEKWHVLSHLATEKLLRTSTTNRSRSARVHTYNLMLSYCQQDTKKCQHLIKRFSEEGLSVWAEPIIDEQPRDASSQMNKSECIILCISENYYESQSCEKEARHALQTGKPTFLVKVRNDPLFGWQREIFEGKLLFPFFGSDHYLNLQYDHLLLKILQSIKPNSSSLKQPVEQLRSKYDRRVQTLMQIGHIENEEMVMLIQQLQNVIDATDPEKTESDEQNQETNTDHRNEKKNKGEYEWIERWLRKPTNTTKQNLPPFAFSGDINDAIFPMPEYILQQLGIEDQSVLSTQSSTAKFRNIFERDIIKRSVVRPFTRDLLNEFPVDDEYTYGMCTQRTEYSNCMSQVFTDWHSSTDE
;
A
#
# COMPACT_ATOMS: atom_id res chain seq x y z
N MET A 1 -16.47 13.94 -11.99
CA MET A 1 -16.02 13.61 -13.36
C MET A 1 -16.58 12.23 -13.74
N LYS A 2 -17.80 12.17 -14.30
CA LYS A 2 -18.46 10.92 -14.75
C LYS A 2 -18.10 10.66 -16.22
N LEU A 3 -16.83 10.31 -16.48
CA LEU A 3 -16.38 9.85 -17.82
C LEU A 3 -16.61 8.36 -18.04
N ALA A 4 -17.11 7.64 -17.02
CA ALA A 4 -17.21 6.18 -17.01
C ALA A 4 -18.30 5.59 -17.92
N ASN A 5 -19.12 6.40 -18.60
CA ASN A 5 -20.24 5.93 -19.45
C ASN A 5 -20.26 6.56 -20.85
N ALA A 6 -19.14 7.07 -21.38
CA ALA A 6 -19.04 7.40 -22.80
C ALA A 6 -18.91 6.08 -23.59
N ASN A 7 -20.05 5.50 -23.94
CA ASN A 7 -20.20 4.12 -24.40
C ASN A 7 -19.63 3.83 -25.79
N GLY A 8 -18.91 4.73 -26.47
CA GLY A 8 -18.33 4.43 -27.79
C GLY A 8 -16.80 4.44 -27.80
N ILE A 9 -16.21 5.58 -27.43
CA ILE A 9 -14.83 5.92 -27.79
C ILE A 9 -13.79 5.25 -26.90
N PHE A 10 -14.09 5.15 -25.60
CA PHE A 10 -13.15 4.65 -24.60
C PHE A 10 -13.50 3.27 -24.08
N GLN A 11 -14.40 2.53 -24.74
CA GLN A 11 -14.88 1.21 -24.28
C GLN A 11 -13.75 0.21 -23.94
N HIS A 12 -12.56 0.40 -24.51
CA HIS A 12 -11.43 -0.52 -24.36
C HIS A 12 -10.25 0.07 -23.60
N TRP A 13 -10.37 1.32 -23.13
CA TRP A 13 -9.30 2.00 -22.43
C TRP A 13 -9.47 1.81 -20.92
N ASP A 14 -8.39 1.47 -20.23
CA ASP A 14 -8.38 1.50 -18.77
C ASP A 14 -8.26 2.95 -18.26
N GLN A 15 -8.62 3.16 -16.98
CA GLN A 15 -8.60 4.50 -16.35
C GLN A 15 -7.22 5.17 -16.44
N HIS A 16 -6.14 4.39 -16.45
CA HIS A 16 -4.77 4.87 -16.60
C HIS A 16 -4.48 5.39 -18.01
N MET A 17 -4.94 4.68 -19.05
CA MET A 17 -4.86 5.15 -20.43
C MET A 17 -5.64 6.44 -20.65
N ILE A 18 -6.85 6.52 -20.09
CA ILE A 18 -7.67 7.74 -20.13
C ILE A 18 -6.89 8.90 -19.48
N TYR A 19 -6.39 8.72 -18.26
CA TYR A 19 -5.62 9.76 -17.57
C TYR A 19 -4.38 10.22 -18.36
N LYS A 20 -3.62 9.27 -18.91
CA LYS A 20 -2.44 9.58 -19.74
C LYS A 20 -2.78 10.41 -20.96
N PHE A 21 -3.90 10.10 -21.63
CA PHE A 21 -4.35 10.86 -22.79
C PHE A 21 -4.78 12.27 -22.42
N TYR A 22 -5.61 12.43 -21.39
CA TYR A 22 -6.02 13.77 -20.93
C TYR A 22 -4.83 14.63 -20.50
N LYS A 23 -3.84 14.03 -19.82
CA LYS A 23 -2.58 14.71 -19.49
C LYS A 23 -1.84 15.15 -20.76
N TYR A 24 -1.73 14.29 -21.76
CA TYR A 24 -1.09 14.62 -23.02
C TYR A 24 -1.81 15.76 -23.76
N CYS A 25 -3.14 15.74 -23.82
CA CYS A 25 -3.93 16.83 -24.40
C CYS A 25 -3.65 18.17 -23.70
N HIS A 26 -3.62 18.15 -22.35
CA HIS A 26 -3.31 19.33 -21.54
C HIS A 26 -1.91 19.88 -21.85
N ASP A 27 -0.90 19.01 -21.93
CA ASP A 27 0.49 19.40 -22.23
C ASP A 27 0.63 20.01 -23.64
N GLN A 28 -0.27 19.67 -24.56
CA GLN A 28 -0.32 20.20 -25.93
C GLN A 28 -1.28 21.39 -26.10
N CYS A 29 -1.87 21.90 -25.01
CA CYS A 29 -2.90 22.94 -25.05
C CYS A 29 -4.09 22.58 -25.96
N VAL A 30 -4.48 21.31 -25.98
CA VAL A 30 -5.66 20.78 -26.70
C VAL A 30 -6.70 20.35 -25.67
N LEU A 31 -7.94 20.81 -25.85
CA LEU A 31 -9.07 20.43 -25.01
C LEU A 31 -9.86 19.31 -25.69
N PRO A 32 -9.90 18.09 -25.11
CA PRO A 32 -10.81 17.05 -25.58
C PRO A 32 -12.25 17.41 -25.17
N ASN A 33 -13.12 17.53 -26.16
CA ASN A 33 -14.56 17.71 -26.01
C ASN A 33 -15.26 16.43 -26.45
N LEU A 34 -16.00 15.79 -25.55
CA LEU A 34 -16.87 14.68 -25.91
C LEU A 34 -18.21 15.28 -26.30
N ASP A 35 -18.74 14.83 -27.42
CA ASP A 35 -20.09 15.20 -27.82
C ASP A 35 -21.12 14.68 -26.78
N GLN A 36 -22.38 15.14 -26.88
CA GLN A 36 -23.42 14.77 -25.91
C GLN A 36 -23.72 13.27 -25.89
N THR A 37 -23.38 12.55 -26.97
CA THR A 37 -23.56 11.10 -27.06
C THR A 37 -22.36 10.33 -26.47
N GLY A 38 -21.19 10.96 -26.37
CA GLY A 38 -19.94 10.31 -25.98
C GLY A 38 -19.40 9.36 -27.06
N GLU A 39 -19.86 9.51 -28.30
CA GLU A 39 -19.47 8.72 -29.47
C GLU A 39 -18.43 9.43 -30.35
N GLU A 40 -18.37 10.76 -30.31
CA GLU A 40 -17.36 11.54 -31.01
C GLU A 40 -16.45 12.36 -30.07
N LEU A 41 -15.14 12.30 -30.35
CA LEU A 41 -14.12 13.04 -29.63
C LEU A 41 -13.71 14.22 -30.51
N GLU A 42 -14.23 15.38 -30.18
CA GLU A 42 -13.82 16.65 -30.76
C GLU A 42 -12.57 17.15 -30.01
N LEU A 43 -11.57 17.64 -30.75
CA LEU A 43 -10.35 18.19 -30.17
C LEU A 43 -10.28 19.69 -30.49
N ILE A 44 -10.31 20.53 -29.45
CA ILE A 44 -10.33 21.99 -29.59
C ILE A 44 -8.94 22.52 -29.25
N GLY A 45 -8.26 23.18 -30.19
CA GLY A 45 -6.93 23.75 -30.00
C GLY A 45 -6.33 24.26 -31.30
N PHE A 46 -5.04 24.63 -31.28
CA PHE A 46 -4.33 24.98 -32.52
C PHE A 46 -4.20 23.77 -33.43
N GLU A 47 -4.43 23.97 -34.73
CA GLU A 47 -4.50 22.89 -35.74
C GLU A 47 -3.29 21.94 -35.70
N LYS A 48 -2.08 22.51 -35.55
CA LYS A 48 -0.85 21.73 -35.40
C LYS A 48 -0.90 20.73 -34.24
N TYR A 49 -1.29 21.19 -33.05
CA TYR A 49 -1.32 20.35 -31.84
C TYR A 49 -2.52 19.40 -31.84
N VAL A 50 -3.64 19.81 -32.43
CA VAL A 50 -4.80 18.94 -32.63
C VAL A 50 -4.43 17.73 -33.48
N HIS A 51 -3.64 17.92 -34.54
CA HIS A 51 -3.16 16.82 -35.37
C HIS A 51 -2.26 15.84 -34.57
N GLU A 52 -1.29 16.36 -33.79
CA GLU A 52 -0.40 15.54 -32.95
C GLU A 52 -1.18 14.74 -31.88
N VAL A 53 -2.15 15.37 -31.23
CA VAL A 53 -3.03 14.71 -30.24
C VAL A 53 -3.90 13.64 -30.88
N LYS A 54 -4.40 13.87 -32.10
CA LYS A 54 -5.19 12.89 -32.85
C LYS A 54 -4.35 11.65 -33.22
N GLU A 55 -3.12 11.85 -33.67
CA GLU A 55 -2.19 10.74 -33.93
C GLU A 55 -1.92 9.93 -32.66
N LYS A 56 -1.69 10.60 -31.53
CA LYS A 56 -1.50 9.93 -30.24
C LYS A 56 -2.72 9.13 -29.80
N TRP A 57 -3.92 9.68 -30.02
CA TRP A 57 -5.18 8.98 -29.75
C TRP A 57 -5.28 7.68 -30.55
N HIS A 58 -5.00 7.71 -31.86
CA HIS A 58 -5.01 6.51 -32.70
C HIS A 58 -4.03 5.43 -32.21
N VAL A 59 -2.82 5.81 -31.79
CA VAL A 59 -1.82 4.89 -31.24
C VAL A 59 -2.32 4.23 -29.95
N LEU A 60 -2.88 5.01 -29.02
CA LEU A 60 -3.40 4.48 -27.76
C LEU A 60 -4.62 3.55 -27.99
N SER A 61 -5.50 3.92 -28.92
CA SER A 61 -6.63 3.07 -29.32
C SER A 61 -6.17 1.74 -29.91
N HIS A 62 -5.17 1.76 -30.79
CA HIS A 62 -4.61 0.53 -31.35
C HIS A 62 -4.01 -0.38 -30.25
N LEU A 63 -3.25 0.19 -29.31
CA LEU A 63 -2.67 -0.57 -28.19
C LEU A 63 -3.76 -1.17 -27.27
N ALA A 64 -4.83 -0.43 -27.03
CA ALA A 64 -5.98 -0.91 -26.25
C ALA A 64 -6.68 -2.08 -26.98
N THR A 65 -6.91 -1.96 -28.29
CA THR A 65 -7.51 -3.01 -29.12
C THR A 65 -6.60 -4.24 -29.21
N GLU A 66 -5.28 -4.07 -29.36
CA GLU A 66 -4.33 -5.19 -29.34
C GLU A 66 -4.33 -5.92 -28.00
N LYS A 67 -4.38 -5.18 -26.89
CA LYS A 67 -4.48 -5.76 -25.54
C LYS A 67 -5.75 -6.61 -25.42
N LEU A 68 -6.88 -6.12 -25.96
CA LEU A 68 -8.15 -6.84 -26.01
C LEU A 68 -8.13 -8.06 -26.96
N LEU A 69 -7.47 -7.93 -28.11
CA LEU A 69 -7.30 -9.03 -29.05
C LEU A 69 -6.42 -10.13 -28.48
N ARG A 70 -5.36 -9.78 -27.75
CA ARG A 70 -4.51 -10.75 -27.03
C ARG A 70 -5.28 -11.47 -25.92
N THR A 71 -6.17 -10.79 -25.20
CA THR A 71 -7.00 -11.45 -24.18
C THR A 71 -8.12 -12.31 -24.79
N SER A 72 -8.63 -11.96 -25.98
CA SER A 72 -9.72 -12.69 -26.64
C SER A 72 -9.24 -13.85 -27.53
N THR A 73 -8.11 -13.75 -28.22
CA THR A 73 -7.53 -14.86 -29.01
C THR A 73 -6.96 -15.97 -28.13
N THR A 74 -6.61 -15.70 -26.87
CA THR A 74 -6.33 -16.78 -25.90
C THR A 74 -7.57 -17.57 -25.48
N ASN A 75 -8.79 -17.11 -25.78
CA ASN A 75 -10.03 -17.72 -25.28
C ASN A 75 -10.77 -18.60 -26.31
N ARG A 76 -10.59 -18.41 -27.63
CA ARG A 76 -11.41 -19.12 -28.63
C ARG A 76 -10.84 -20.44 -29.17
N SER A 77 -9.59 -20.79 -28.84
CA SER A 77 -8.98 -22.09 -29.18
C SER A 77 -8.76 -23.00 -27.96
N ARG A 78 -9.45 -22.73 -26.84
CA ARG A 78 -9.44 -23.58 -25.65
C ARG A 78 -10.41 -24.74 -25.81
N SER A 79 -10.00 -25.77 -26.55
CA SER A 79 -10.13 -27.11 -25.97
C SER A 79 -9.62 -27.02 -24.54
N ALA A 80 -10.39 -27.51 -23.57
CA ALA A 80 -10.27 -27.31 -22.12
C ALA A 80 -8.87 -27.64 -21.56
N ARG A 81 -7.87 -26.82 -21.86
CA ARG A 81 -6.56 -26.85 -21.22
C ARG A 81 -6.82 -26.36 -19.81
N VAL A 82 -6.89 -27.32 -18.88
CA VAL A 82 -6.91 -27.05 -17.44
C VAL A 82 -5.80 -26.04 -17.18
N HIS A 83 -6.18 -24.82 -16.80
CA HIS A 83 -5.20 -23.79 -16.49
C HIS A 83 -4.50 -24.23 -15.22
N THR A 84 -3.25 -24.63 -15.36
CA THR A 84 -2.39 -24.92 -14.23
C THR A 84 -1.71 -23.63 -13.79
N TYR A 85 -1.86 -23.28 -12.52
CA TYR A 85 -1.17 -22.15 -11.92
C TYR A 85 0.07 -22.65 -11.19
N ASN A 86 1.14 -21.86 -11.15
CA ASN A 86 2.25 -22.19 -10.26
C ASN A 86 1.81 -22.02 -8.81
N LEU A 87 1.17 -20.89 -8.50
CA LEU A 87 0.80 -20.51 -7.13
C LEU A 87 -0.69 -20.25 -7.00
N MET A 88 -1.28 -20.69 -5.89
CA MET A 88 -2.56 -20.20 -5.39
C MET A 88 -2.29 -19.41 -4.11
N LEU A 89 -2.79 -18.18 -4.02
CA LEU A 89 -2.67 -17.33 -2.84
C LEU A 89 -4.05 -17.19 -2.18
N SER A 90 -4.21 -17.79 -1.00
CA SER A 90 -5.38 -17.61 -0.13
C SER A 90 -5.08 -16.52 0.88
N TYR A 91 -5.97 -15.54 1.00
CA TYR A 91 -5.82 -14.41 1.90
C TYR A 91 -7.18 -13.80 2.23
N CYS A 92 -7.25 -13.05 3.32
CA CYS A 92 -8.48 -12.35 3.69
C CYS A 92 -8.62 -11.03 2.91
N GLN A 93 -9.83 -10.68 2.46
CA GLN A 93 -10.07 -9.50 1.63
C GLN A 93 -9.57 -8.20 2.28
N GLN A 94 -9.62 -8.10 3.60
CA GLN A 94 -9.13 -6.98 4.40
C GLN A 94 -7.60 -6.79 4.28
N ASP A 95 -6.85 -7.84 3.92
CA ASP A 95 -5.40 -7.80 3.71
C ASP A 95 -4.99 -7.71 2.23
N THR A 96 -5.94 -7.41 1.33
CA THR A 96 -5.73 -7.30 -0.12
C THR A 96 -4.53 -6.44 -0.49
N LYS A 97 -4.37 -5.25 0.12
CA LYS A 97 -3.29 -4.33 -0.25
C LYS A 97 -1.90 -4.95 -0.06
N LYS A 98 -1.69 -5.70 1.03
CA LYS A 98 -0.41 -6.38 1.31
C LYS A 98 -0.22 -7.57 0.38
N CYS A 99 -1.26 -8.36 0.18
CA CYS A 99 -1.22 -9.55 -0.66
C CYS A 99 -1.04 -9.23 -2.15
N GLN A 100 -1.58 -8.11 -2.62
CA GLN A 100 -1.34 -7.58 -3.97
C GLN A 100 0.14 -7.31 -4.24
N HIS A 101 0.90 -6.89 -3.22
CA HIS A 101 2.33 -6.70 -3.36
C HIS A 101 3.05 -8.03 -3.62
N LEU A 102 2.72 -9.09 -2.87
CA LEU A 102 3.23 -10.45 -3.13
C LEU A 102 2.87 -10.94 -4.52
N ILE A 103 1.59 -10.85 -4.91
CA ILE A 103 1.10 -11.28 -6.22
C ILE A 103 1.86 -10.57 -7.34
N LYS A 104 2.04 -9.24 -7.23
CA LYS A 104 2.78 -8.45 -8.20
C LYS A 104 4.22 -8.95 -8.33
N ARG A 105 4.93 -9.13 -7.21
CA ARG A 105 6.32 -9.58 -7.25
C ARG A 105 6.48 -10.98 -7.84
N PHE A 106 5.65 -11.93 -7.44
CA PHE A 106 5.66 -13.27 -8.05
C PHE A 106 5.39 -13.21 -9.56
N SER A 107 4.46 -12.35 -10.00
CA SER A 107 4.14 -12.16 -11.41
C SER A 107 5.30 -11.53 -12.19
N GLU A 108 6.04 -10.60 -11.57
CA GLU A 108 7.26 -9.98 -12.14
C GLU A 108 8.38 -11.01 -12.35
N GLU A 109 8.47 -12.02 -11.47
CA GLU A 109 9.38 -13.17 -11.62
C GLU A 109 8.83 -14.24 -12.59
N GLY A 110 7.69 -13.99 -13.23
CA GLY A 110 7.12 -14.83 -14.27
C GLY A 110 6.35 -16.05 -13.78
N LEU A 111 6.00 -16.12 -12.49
CA LEU A 111 5.11 -17.14 -11.94
C LEU A 111 3.66 -16.83 -12.29
N SER A 112 2.89 -17.86 -12.65
CA SER A 112 1.43 -17.73 -12.75
C SER A 112 0.81 -17.85 -11.36
N VAL A 113 0.20 -16.77 -10.89
CA VAL A 113 -0.45 -16.70 -9.58
C VAL A 113 -1.96 -16.61 -9.75
N TRP A 114 -2.68 -17.52 -9.12
CA TRP A 114 -4.11 -17.37 -8.90
C TRP A 114 -4.36 -16.76 -7.53
N ALA A 115 -5.23 -15.75 -7.50
CA ALA A 115 -5.68 -15.06 -6.31
C ALA A 115 -7.14 -14.67 -6.54
N GLU A 116 -7.93 -14.58 -5.47
CA GLU A 116 -9.35 -14.20 -5.59
C GLU A 116 -9.47 -12.80 -6.23
N PRO A 117 -10.28 -12.64 -7.30
CA PRO A 117 -10.49 -11.34 -7.91
C PRO A 117 -11.18 -10.39 -6.93
N ILE A 118 -10.76 -9.12 -6.94
CA ILE A 118 -11.26 -8.07 -6.04
C ILE A 118 -12.62 -7.53 -6.51
N ILE A 119 -13.03 -7.86 -7.71
CA ILE A 119 -14.23 -7.33 -8.37
C ILE A 119 -15.41 -8.26 -8.08
N ASP A 120 -16.63 -7.71 -7.98
CA ASP A 120 -17.94 -8.36 -7.75
C ASP A 120 -18.33 -9.50 -8.72
N GLU A 121 -17.37 -10.14 -9.37
CA GLU A 121 -17.58 -11.44 -10.01
C GLU A 121 -18.02 -12.46 -8.97
N GLN A 122 -18.92 -13.36 -9.38
CA GLN A 122 -19.36 -14.47 -8.54
C GLN A 122 -18.15 -15.19 -7.93
N PRO A 123 -18.15 -15.47 -6.62
CA PRO A 123 -17.03 -16.12 -5.94
C PRO A 123 -16.72 -17.42 -6.68
N ARG A 124 -15.50 -17.51 -7.20
CA ARG A 124 -15.04 -18.74 -7.88
C ARG A 124 -14.68 -19.73 -6.79
N ASP A 125 -14.98 -21.00 -7.04
CA ASP A 125 -14.63 -22.08 -6.11
C ASP A 125 -13.10 -22.16 -5.91
N ALA A 126 -12.62 -21.60 -4.80
CA ALA A 126 -11.21 -21.58 -4.42
C ALA A 126 -10.62 -23.01 -4.36
N SER A 127 -11.43 -24.00 -3.97
CA SER A 127 -11.04 -25.41 -3.91
C SER A 127 -10.63 -25.94 -5.29
N SER A 128 -11.40 -25.61 -6.33
CA SER A 128 -11.06 -25.95 -7.72
C SER A 128 -9.73 -25.34 -8.15
N GLN A 129 -9.41 -24.14 -7.68
CA GLN A 129 -8.19 -23.41 -8.06
C GLN A 129 -6.97 -23.92 -7.29
N MET A 130 -7.12 -24.24 -6.00
CA MET A 130 -6.11 -24.97 -5.23
C MET A 130 -5.77 -26.32 -5.89
N ASN A 131 -6.75 -27.02 -6.44
CA ASN A 131 -6.52 -28.28 -7.16
C ASN A 131 -5.77 -28.09 -8.48
N LYS A 132 -5.81 -26.89 -9.07
CA LYS A 132 -5.09 -26.53 -10.29
C LYS A 132 -3.72 -25.91 -10.06
N SER A 133 -3.38 -25.50 -8.84
CA SER A 133 -2.08 -24.90 -8.53
C SER A 133 -1.02 -25.96 -8.21
N GLU A 134 0.26 -25.66 -8.40
CA GLU A 134 1.36 -26.53 -7.97
C GLU A 134 1.68 -26.35 -6.49
N CYS A 135 1.52 -25.12 -6.00
CA CYS A 135 1.81 -24.71 -4.65
C CYS A 135 0.70 -23.80 -4.12
N ILE A 136 0.50 -23.82 -2.80
CA ILE A 136 -0.50 -23.02 -2.08
C ILE A 136 0.22 -22.10 -1.08
N ILE A 137 -0.20 -20.85 -1.01
CA ILE A 137 0.29 -19.85 -0.07
C ILE A 137 -0.90 -19.38 0.75
N LEU A 138 -0.85 -19.58 2.07
CA LEU A 138 -1.86 -19.10 3.01
C LEU A 138 -1.35 -17.84 3.69
N CYS A 139 -1.96 -16.69 3.43
CA CYS A 139 -1.59 -15.41 4.03
C CYS A 139 -2.36 -15.22 5.35
N ILE A 140 -1.70 -15.53 6.46
CA ILE A 140 -2.29 -15.57 7.80
C ILE A 140 -2.24 -14.18 8.45
N SER A 141 -3.38 -13.81 9.03
CA SER A 141 -3.60 -12.62 9.85
C SER A 141 -4.79 -12.84 10.79
N GLU A 142 -5.03 -11.89 11.68
CA GLU A 142 -6.24 -11.78 12.49
C GLU A 142 -7.51 -11.77 11.62
N ASN A 143 -7.54 -11.00 10.52
CA ASN A 143 -8.70 -11.03 9.62
C ASN A 143 -8.89 -12.41 8.97
N TYR A 144 -7.79 -13.11 8.68
CA TYR A 144 -7.83 -14.47 8.15
C TYR A 144 -8.44 -15.43 9.16
N TYR A 145 -8.21 -15.23 10.47
CA TYR A 145 -8.80 -16.01 11.55
C TYR A 145 -10.32 -15.82 11.64
N GLU A 146 -10.77 -14.57 11.52
CA GLU A 146 -12.20 -14.21 11.64
C GLU A 146 -13.06 -14.72 10.48
N SER A 147 -12.46 -15.06 9.34
CA SER A 147 -13.18 -15.51 8.14
C SER A 147 -13.37 -17.03 8.11
N GLN A 148 -14.65 -17.45 8.17
CA GLN A 148 -15.01 -18.87 8.02
C GLN A 148 -14.65 -19.44 6.64
N SER A 149 -14.59 -18.60 5.59
CA SER A 149 -14.12 -19.04 4.27
C SER A 149 -12.64 -19.38 4.31
N CYS A 150 -11.84 -18.50 4.93
CA CYS A 150 -10.40 -18.69 5.08
C CYS A 150 -10.05 -19.92 5.93
N GLU A 151 -10.85 -20.26 6.94
CA GLU A 151 -10.72 -21.51 7.69
C GLU A 151 -10.93 -22.73 6.77
N LYS A 152 -12.03 -22.77 6.01
CA LYS A 152 -12.34 -23.88 5.09
C LYS A 152 -11.23 -24.06 4.05
N GLU A 153 -10.76 -22.96 3.49
CA GLU A 153 -9.65 -22.92 2.53
C GLU A 153 -8.35 -23.44 3.14
N ALA A 154 -8.01 -23.01 4.37
CA ALA A 154 -6.82 -23.49 5.06
C ALA A 154 -6.86 -25.01 5.30
N ARG A 155 -8.01 -25.52 5.75
CA ARG A 155 -8.21 -26.97 5.95
C ARG A 155 -8.10 -27.72 4.62
N HIS A 156 -8.75 -27.23 3.57
CA HIS A 156 -8.70 -27.84 2.24
C HIS A 156 -7.28 -27.85 1.67
N ALA A 157 -6.55 -26.73 1.76
CA ALA A 157 -5.17 -26.60 1.29
C ALA A 157 -4.27 -27.69 1.89
N LEU A 158 -4.37 -27.92 3.20
CA LEU A 158 -3.60 -28.95 3.88
C LEU A 158 -4.00 -30.38 3.49
N GLN A 159 -5.29 -30.61 3.19
CA GLN A 159 -5.78 -31.90 2.71
C GLN A 159 -5.30 -32.22 1.29
N THR A 160 -4.96 -31.22 0.47
CA THR A 160 -4.50 -31.46 -0.91
C THR A 160 -3.16 -32.19 -1.01
N GLY A 161 -2.35 -32.20 0.06
CA GLY A 161 -1.00 -32.74 0.07
C GLY A 161 0.02 -31.96 -0.79
N LYS A 162 -0.37 -30.77 -1.29
CA LYS A 162 0.53 -29.90 -2.07
C LYS A 162 1.43 -29.07 -1.15
N PRO A 163 2.62 -28.66 -1.62
CA PRO A 163 3.47 -27.72 -0.89
C PRO A 163 2.67 -26.48 -0.50
N THR A 164 2.52 -26.28 0.81
CA THR A 164 1.72 -25.20 1.40
C THR A 164 2.62 -24.33 2.27
N PHE A 165 2.72 -23.05 1.93
CA PHE A 165 3.53 -22.07 2.67
C PHE A 165 2.63 -21.14 3.47
N LEU A 166 2.96 -20.99 4.75
CA LEU A 166 2.23 -20.12 5.66
C LEU A 166 2.95 -18.78 5.74
N VAL A 167 2.31 -17.71 5.30
CA VAL A 167 2.90 -16.37 5.22
C VAL A 167 2.16 -15.46 6.17
N LYS A 168 2.85 -14.95 7.18
CA LYS A 168 2.28 -14.08 8.20
C LYS A 168 2.33 -12.64 7.70
N VAL A 169 1.19 -12.00 7.44
CA VAL A 169 1.15 -10.63 6.87
C VAL A 169 1.12 -9.52 7.94
N ARG A 170 1.01 -9.90 9.22
CA ARG A 170 1.00 -9.04 10.40
C ARG A 170 1.80 -9.72 11.53
N ASN A 171 2.16 -8.97 12.57
CA ASN A 171 2.89 -9.52 13.72
C ASN A 171 1.96 -9.87 14.89
N ASP A 172 0.88 -10.56 14.59
CA ASP A 172 -0.18 -10.99 15.51
C ASP A 172 0.01 -12.45 15.94
N PRO A 173 -0.23 -12.83 17.20
CA PRO A 173 -0.12 -14.24 17.57
C PRO A 173 -1.19 -15.08 16.85
N LEU A 174 -0.96 -16.39 16.69
CA LEU A 174 -1.99 -17.28 16.14
C LEU A 174 -3.08 -17.53 17.19
N PHE A 175 -4.34 -17.45 16.76
CA PHE A 175 -5.52 -17.62 17.60
C PHE A 175 -6.39 -18.80 17.16
N GLY A 176 -7.09 -19.41 18.12
CA GLY A 176 -8.10 -20.46 17.91
C GLY A 176 -7.68 -21.51 16.87
N TRP A 177 -8.53 -21.70 15.86
CA TRP A 177 -8.30 -22.69 14.80
C TRP A 177 -6.99 -22.48 14.03
N GLN A 178 -6.47 -21.25 13.91
CA GLN A 178 -5.18 -21.05 13.23
C GLN A 178 -4.05 -21.71 14.01
N ARG A 179 -4.07 -21.58 15.34
CA ARG A 179 -3.09 -22.25 16.19
C ARG A 179 -3.23 -23.76 16.05
N GLU A 180 -4.43 -24.30 16.19
CA GLU A 180 -4.69 -25.74 16.07
C GLU A 180 -4.22 -26.32 14.73
N ILE A 181 -4.40 -25.58 13.62
CA ILE A 181 -4.07 -26.06 12.28
C ILE A 181 -2.59 -25.84 11.92
N PHE A 182 -1.97 -24.78 12.44
CA PHE A 182 -0.64 -24.32 12.04
C PHE A 182 0.45 -24.51 13.09
N GLU A 183 0.12 -25.06 14.26
CA GLU A 183 1.09 -25.40 15.29
C GLU A 183 2.19 -26.32 14.75
N GLY A 184 3.45 -26.01 15.09
CA GLY A 184 4.64 -26.72 14.60
C GLY A 184 5.01 -26.46 13.14
N LYS A 185 4.28 -25.63 12.39
CA LYS A 185 4.60 -25.32 10.99
C LYS A 185 5.44 -24.05 10.87
N LEU A 186 6.36 -24.03 9.90
CA LEU A 186 7.17 -22.87 9.60
C LEU A 186 6.30 -21.71 9.06
N LEU A 187 6.33 -20.58 9.77
CA LEU A 187 5.67 -19.33 9.37
C LEU A 187 6.69 -18.39 8.76
N PHE A 188 6.43 -17.92 7.53
CA PHE A 188 7.25 -16.92 6.86
C PHE A 188 6.73 -15.53 7.25
N PRO A 189 7.50 -14.70 7.97
CA PRO A 189 7.09 -13.34 8.23
C PRO A 189 7.08 -12.55 6.91
N PHE A 190 6.03 -11.77 6.68
CA PHE A 190 5.90 -10.82 5.57
C PHE A 190 5.33 -9.49 6.08
N PHE A 191 6.10 -8.89 6.98
CA PHE A 191 5.81 -7.60 7.61
C PHE A 191 7.13 -6.96 8.06
N GLY A 192 7.13 -5.63 8.22
CA GLY A 192 8.30 -4.85 8.63
C GLY A 192 8.60 -3.73 7.64
N SER A 193 9.84 -3.23 7.66
CA SER A 193 10.30 -2.23 6.69
C SER A 193 10.53 -2.85 5.31
N ASP A 194 10.56 -2.03 4.26
CA ASP A 194 10.71 -2.47 2.88
C ASP A 194 11.99 -3.31 2.65
N HIS A 195 13.07 -3.04 3.39
CA HIS A 195 14.30 -3.81 3.29
C HIS A 195 14.09 -5.26 3.80
N TYR A 196 13.46 -5.42 4.97
CA TYR A 196 13.13 -6.73 5.52
C TYR A 196 12.14 -7.49 4.64
N LEU A 197 11.16 -6.80 4.03
CA LEU A 197 10.20 -7.41 3.11
C LEU A 197 10.89 -8.02 1.87
N ASN A 198 11.98 -7.43 1.38
CA ASN A 198 12.75 -7.99 0.27
C ASN A 198 13.43 -9.31 0.65
N LEU A 199 14.09 -9.36 1.82
CA LEU A 199 14.72 -10.59 2.30
C LEU A 199 13.69 -11.69 2.56
N GLN A 200 12.60 -11.35 3.24
CA GLN A 200 11.50 -12.27 3.52
C GLN A 200 10.89 -12.82 2.22
N TYR A 201 10.68 -11.96 1.23
CA TYR A 201 10.21 -12.36 -0.10
C TYR A 201 11.20 -13.31 -0.78
N ASP A 202 12.48 -12.97 -0.81
CA ASP A 202 13.52 -13.77 -1.47
C ASP A 202 13.62 -15.16 -0.83
N HIS A 203 13.54 -15.23 0.51
CA HIS A 203 13.55 -16.50 1.24
C HIS A 203 12.30 -17.35 0.96
N LEU A 204 11.10 -16.73 0.99
CA LEU A 204 9.86 -17.40 0.65
C LEU A 204 9.90 -17.93 -0.80
N LEU A 205 10.35 -17.12 -1.74
CA LEU A 205 10.44 -17.50 -3.15
C LEU A 205 11.44 -18.63 -3.37
N LEU A 206 12.60 -18.61 -2.71
CA LEU A 206 13.57 -19.71 -2.79
C LEU A 206 12.94 -21.04 -2.32
N LYS A 207 12.21 -21.02 -1.20
CA LYS A 207 11.51 -22.21 -0.68
C LYS A 207 10.41 -22.69 -1.63
N ILE A 208 9.62 -21.78 -2.19
CA ILE A 208 8.63 -22.09 -3.22
C ILE A 208 9.29 -22.76 -4.43
N LEU A 209 10.37 -22.15 -4.95
CA LEU A 209 11.08 -22.67 -6.12
C LEU A 209 11.69 -24.04 -5.85
N GLN A 210 12.15 -24.32 -4.62
CA GLN A 210 12.64 -25.65 -4.22
C GLN A 210 11.52 -26.71 -4.23
N SER A 211 10.29 -26.34 -3.88
CA SER A 211 9.14 -27.25 -3.85
C SER A 211 8.45 -27.45 -5.20
N ILE A 212 8.60 -26.53 -6.15
CA ILE A 212 8.05 -26.66 -7.51
C ILE A 212 8.90 -27.63 -8.35
N LYS A 213 8.24 -28.44 -9.19
CA LYS A 213 8.90 -29.35 -10.13
C LYS A 213 9.70 -28.54 -11.18
N PRO A 214 10.94 -28.94 -11.51
CA PRO A 214 11.79 -28.18 -12.43
C PRO A 214 11.20 -28.03 -13.85
N ASN A 215 10.41 -29.01 -14.29
CA ASN A 215 9.78 -29.03 -15.62
C ASN A 215 8.37 -28.39 -15.65
N SER A 216 8.08 -27.47 -14.73
CA SER A 216 6.79 -26.77 -14.72
C SER A 216 6.64 -25.91 -15.98
N SER A 217 5.68 -26.25 -16.84
CA SER A 217 5.47 -25.61 -18.15
C SER A 217 4.99 -24.15 -18.07
N SER A 218 4.62 -23.66 -16.89
CA SER A 218 4.05 -22.32 -16.70
C SER A 218 5.08 -21.23 -16.45
N LEU A 219 6.34 -21.57 -16.19
CA LEU A 219 7.39 -20.59 -15.90
C LEU A 219 8.02 -20.00 -17.16
N LYS A 220 8.23 -18.69 -17.17
CA LYS A 220 8.93 -17.99 -18.26
C LYS A 220 10.43 -18.24 -18.29
N GLN A 221 11.02 -18.58 -17.13
CA GLN A 221 12.45 -18.82 -16.96
C GLN A 221 12.66 -20.21 -16.34
N PRO A 222 13.79 -20.90 -16.64
CA PRO A 222 14.13 -22.15 -15.98
C PRO A 222 14.21 -21.99 -14.46
N VAL A 223 13.61 -22.92 -13.72
CA VAL A 223 13.54 -22.90 -12.25
C VAL A 223 14.95 -22.79 -11.64
N GLU A 224 15.93 -23.47 -12.21
CA GLU A 224 17.32 -23.48 -11.75
C GLU A 224 17.97 -22.10 -11.80
N GLN A 225 17.69 -21.31 -12.84
CA GLN A 225 18.23 -19.95 -12.96
C GLN A 225 17.66 -19.04 -11.88
N LEU A 226 16.35 -19.13 -11.62
CA LEU A 226 15.71 -18.40 -10.54
C LEU A 226 16.26 -18.84 -9.18
N ARG A 227 16.39 -20.16 -8.94
CA ARG A 227 16.96 -20.69 -7.68
C ARG A 227 18.35 -20.12 -7.43
N SER A 228 19.27 -20.17 -8.40
CA SER A 228 20.62 -19.62 -8.23
C SER A 228 20.64 -18.11 -8.01
N LYS A 229 19.74 -17.35 -8.67
CA LYS A 229 19.60 -15.90 -8.45
C LYS A 229 19.21 -15.59 -7.00
N TYR A 230 18.22 -16.30 -6.47
CA TYR A 230 17.69 -16.05 -5.14
C TYR A 230 18.58 -16.59 -4.02
N ASP A 231 19.23 -17.73 -4.23
CA ASP A 231 20.20 -18.28 -3.29
C ASP A 231 21.35 -17.28 -3.03
N ARG A 232 21.92 -16.70 -4.09
CA ARG A 232 22.94 -15.65 -3.97
C ARG A 232 22.46 -14.41 -3.23
N ARG A 233 21.22 -13.97 -3.51
CA ARG A 233 20.62 -12.80 -2.83
C ARG A 233 20.42 -13.04 -1.35
N VAL A 234 19.89 -14.21 -0.99
CA VAL A 234 19.69 -14.61 0.40
C VAL A 234 21.05 -14.68 1.12
N GLN A 235 22.06 -15.33 0.54
CA GLN A 235 23.41 -15.38 1.11
C GLN A 235 24.02 -13.98 1.32
N THR A 236 23.87 -13.08 0.34
CA THR A 236 24.36 -11.70 0.44
C THR A 236 23.66 -10.94 1.57
N LEU A 237 22.33 -11.06 1.67
CA LEU A 237 21.56 -10.39 2.71
C LEU A 237 21.81 -10.96 4.10
N MET A 238 22.06 -12.26 4.21
CA MET A 238 22.48 -12.88 5.48
C MET A 238 23.85 -12.37 5.92
N GLN A 239 24.81 -12.21 5.00
CA GLN A 239 26.11 -11.60 5.31
C GLN A 239 25.95 -10.14 5.78
N ILE A 240 25.09 -9.35 5.12
CA ILE A 240 24.81 -7.98 5.56
C ILE A 240 24.14 -7.95 6.94
N GLY A 241 23.14 -8.80 7.17
CA GLY A 241 22.47 -8.88 8.48
C GLY A 241 23.39 -9.32 9.61
N HIS A 242 24.34 -10.22 9.33
CA HIS A 242 25.41 -10.55 10.28
C HIS A 242 26.28 -9.33 10.59
N ILE A 243 26.69 -8.56 9.58
CA ILE A 243 27.48 -7.35 9.76
C ILE A 243 26.71 -6.31 10.58
N GLU A 244 25.43 -6.05 10.25
CA GLU A 244 24.60 -5.08 10.99
C GLU A 244 24.38 -5.49 12.45
N ASN A 245 24.17 -6.78 12.72
CA ASN A 245 24.05 -7.28 14.09
C ASN A 245 25.37 -7.19 14.85
N GLU A 246 26.50 -7.53 14.22
CA GLU A 246 27.83 -7.39 14.84
C GLU A 246 28.15 -5.93 15.15
N GLU A 247 27.90 -5.01 14.20
CA GLU A 247 28.06 -3.57 14.41
C GLU A 247 27.16 -3.05 15.53
N MET A 248 25.90 -3.48 15.59
CA MET A 248 24.97 -3.08 16.65
C MET A 248 25.39 -3.62 18.02
N VAL A 249 25.85 -4.86 18.10
CA VAL A 249 26.40 -5.46 19.33
C VAL A 249 27.64 -4.71 19.79
N MET A 250 28.56 -4.35 18.86
CA MET A 250 29.71 -3.52 19.21
C MET A 250 29.30 -2.14 19.72
N LEU A 251 28.28 -1.52 19.13
CA LEU A 251 27.79 -0.21 19.57
C LEU A 251 27.14 -0.28 20.96
N ILE A 252 26.37 -1.34 21.24
CA ILE A 252 25.81 -1.61 22.57
C ILE A 252 26.93 -1.81 23.60
N GLN A 253 27.97 -2.57 23.26
CA GLN A 253 29.12 -2.77 24.15
C GLN A 253 29.88 -1.46 24.41
N GLN A 254 30.06 -0.63 23.38
CA GLN A 254 30.68 0.70 23.54
C GLN A 254 29.84 1.61 24.44
N LEU A 255 28.51 1.62 24.26
CA LEU A 255 27.59 2.36 25.13
C LEU A 255 27.66 1.86 26.58
N GLN A 256 27.71 0.54 26.79
CA GLN A 256 27.85 -0.04 28.13
C GLN A 256 29.17 0.37 28.78
N ASN A 257 30.29 0.32 28.05
CA ASN A 257 31.59 0.76 28.56
C ASN A 257 31.59 2.26 28.94
N VAL A 258 30.87 3.10 28.18
CA VAL A 258 30.70 4.52 28.52
C VAL A 258 29.87 4.67 29.79
N ILE A 259 28.75 3.96 29.91
CA ILE A 259 27.91 3.98 31.12
C ILE A 259 28.73 3.57 32.35
N ASP A 260 29.46 2.47 32.26
CA ASP A 260 30.29 1.96 33.36
C ASP A 260 31.43 2.93 33.72
N ALA A 261 31.99 3.66 32.74
CA ALA A 261 32.99 4.69 32.98
C ALA A 261 32.42 6.00 33.55
N THR A 262 31.12 6.24 33.38
CA THR A 262 30.44 7.47 33.83
C THR A 262 29.83 7.33 35.23
N ASP A 263 29.81 6.11 35.80
CA ASP A 263 29.30 5.82 37.15
C ASP A 263 30.44 5.37 38.11
N PRO A 264 31.43 6.23 38.42
CA PRO A 264 32.59 5.87 39.24
C PRO A 264 32.24 5.64 40.72
N GLU A 265 31.02 5.92 41.18
CA GLU A 265 30.64 5.79 42.59
C GLU A 265 30.29 4.35 43.02
N LYS A 266 30.28 3.38 42.09
CA LYS A 266 29.84 2.01 42.39
C LYS A 266 30.95 0.99 42.70
N THR A 267 32.22 1.39 42.71
CA THR A 267 33.34 0.45 42.91
C THR A 267 33.99 0.51 44.30
N GLU A 268 33.51 1.36 45.23
CA GLU A 268 34.10 1.46 46.59
C GLU A 268 33.11 1.24 47.75
N SER A 269 31.83 0.93 47.53
CA SER A 269 30.85 0.87 48.63
C SER A 269 30.52 -0.53 49.19
N ASP A 270 31.09 -1.62 48.68
CA ASP A 270 30.70 -2.98 49.15
C ASP A 270 31.45 -3.48 50.40
N GLU A 271 32.32 -2.69 51.03
CA GLU A 271 33.01 -3.14 52.25
C GLU A 271 32.66 -2.44 53.57
N GLN A 272 31.96 -1.30 53.62
CA GLN A 272 31.67 -0.69 54.93
C GLN A 272 30.34 0.06 55.03
N ASN A 273 29.48 -0.53 55.86
CA ASN A 273 28.64 0.09 56.90
C ASN A 273 27.11 -0.04 56.79
N GLN A 274 26.64 -0.85 57.74
CA GLN A 274 25.41 -0.69 58.52
C GLN A 274 25.19 0.76 58.99
N GLU A 275 23.91 1.10 59.11
CA GLU A 275 23.33 2.14 59.97
C GLU A 275 23.69 3.61 59.67
N THR A 276 22.76 4.35 59.05
CA THR A 276 21.88 5.28 59.80
C THR A 276 20.91 6.00 58.87
N ASN A 277 19.68 6.18 59.37
CA ASN A 277 18.68 7.12 58.88
C ASN A 277 19.22 8.56 58.83
N THR A 278 18.90 9.34 57.79
CA THR A 278 18.15 10.61 57.91
C THR A 278 17.96 11.35 56.58
N ASP A 279 16.71 11.79 56.39
CA ASP A 279 16.24 13.06 55.82
C ASP A 279 16.38 13.49 54.34
N HIS A 280 15.25 14.06 53.94
CA HIS A 280 14.92 14.73 52.69
C HIS A 280 15.86 15.88 52.28
N ARG A 281 16.21 15.89 50.99
CA ARG A 281 16.19 17.00 50.02
C ARG A 281 17.44 16.93 49.15
N ASN A 282 17.26 16.59 47.87
CA ASN A 282 17.85 17.30 46.71
C ASN A 282 17.62 16.53 45.39
N GLU A 283 16.37 16.20 45.07
CA GLU A 283 16.01 15.80 43.69
C GLU A 283 15.63 17.03 42.85
N LYS A 284 16.61 17.91 42.59
CA LYS A 284 16.51 18.94 41.54
C LYS A 284 17.91 19.29 41.06
N LYS A 285 18.50 18.48 40.17
CA LYS A 285 19.62 18.97 39.35
C LYS A 285 19.90 18.31 38.00
N ASN A 286 19.23 17.23 37.60
CA ASN A 286 19.50 16.59 36.29
C ASN A 286 18.38 16.77 35.26
N LYS A 287 17.62 17.88 35.33
CA LYS A 287 16.58 18.19 34.33
C LYS A 287 17.07 19.02 33.13
N GLY A 288 18.34 19.43 33.09
CA GLY A 288 18.85 20.38 32.09
C GLY A 288 19.34 19.76 30.77
N GLU A 289 19.86 18.53 30.77
CA GLU A 289 20.58 18.02 29.59
C GLU A 289 19.68 17.34 28.55
N TYR A 290 18.46 16.93 28.91
CA TYR A 290 17.52 16.26 28.01
C TYR A 290 16.36 17.16 27.57
N GLU A 291 16.26 18.37 28.11
CA GLU A 291 15.14 19.29 27.84
C GLU A 291 15.15 19.79 26.38
N TRP A 292 16.34 19.90 25.77
CA TRP A 292 16.47 20.26 24.35
C TRP A 292 16.09 19.09 23.42
N ILE A 293 16.34 17.84 23.82
CA ILE A 293 15.95 16.62 23.09
C ILE A 293 14.42 16.45 23.14
N GLU A 294 13.80 16.64 24.30
CA GLU A 294 12.32 16.68 24.41
C GLU A 294 11.72 17.79 23.55
N ARG A 295 12.35 18.97 23.49
CA ARG A 295 11.91 20.09 22.63
C ARG A 295 12.07 19.77 21.14
N TRP A 296 13.04 18.93 20.77
CA TRP A 296 13.26 18.47 19.39
C TRP A 296 12.29 17.36 18.96
N LEU A 297 11.91 16.48 19.88
CA LEU A 297 10.91 15.41 19.67
C LEU A 297 9.48 15.96 19.63
N ARG A 298 9.23 17.14 20.22
CA ARG A 298 7.96 17.89 20.14
C ARG A 298 7.89 18.85 18.95
N LYS A 299 8.41 18.48 17.77
CA LYS A 299 8.09 19.24 16.55
C LYS A 299 6.57 19.17 16.35
N PRO A 300 5.85 20.30 16.28
CA PRO A 300 4.45 20.26 15.89
C PRO A 300 4.40 19.70 14.46
N THR A 301 3.40 18.85 14.20
CA THR A 301 3.00 18.49 12.84
C THR A 301 2.92 19.76 12.01
N ASN A 302 3.41 19.74 10.77
CA ASN A 302 3.33 20.88 9.86
C ASN A 302 1.86 21.31 9.70
N THR A 303 1.42 22.24 10.54
CA THR A 303 0.10 22.84 10.46
C THR A 303 0.29 24.28 10.01
N THR A 304 -0.45 24.65 8.97
CA THR A 304 -0.69 26.06 8.65
C THR A 304 -1.40 26.72 9.85
N LYS A 305 -1.45 28.06 9.91
CA LYS A 305 -2.04 28.83 11.03
C LYS A 305 -3.47 28.39 11.45
N GLN A 306 -4.15 27.56 10.66
CA GLN A 306 -5.49 27.06 10.89
C GLN A 306 -5.60 25.53 11.09
N ASN A 307 -4.51 24.79 11.30
CA ASN A 307 -4.54 23.33 11.48
C ASN A 307 -5.22 22.56 10.32
N LEU A 308 -5.13 23.07 9.09
CA LEU A 308 -5.64 22.37 7.90
C LEU A 308 -4.49 21.68 7.16
N PRO A 309 -4.72 20.47 6.60
CA PRO A 309 -3.73 19.82 5.76
C PRO A 309 -3.47 20.68 4.51
N PRO A 310 -2.24 20.67 3.97
CA PRO A 310 -1.98 21.23 2.65
C PRO A 310 -3.01 20.67 1.66
N PHE A 311 -3.61 21.52 0.82
CA PHE A 311 -4.64 21.17 -0.18
C PHE A 311 -6.04 20.87 0.36
N ALA A 312 -6.36 21.21 1.61
CA ALA A 312 -7.76 21.30 2.02
C ALA A 312 -8.49 22.38 1.20
N PHE A 313 -9.65 22.06 0.62
CA PHE A 313 -10.56 23.04 0.03
C PHE A 313 -11.12 23.93 1.15
N SER A 314 -10.35 24.92 1.58
CA SER A 314 -10.75 25.85 2.65
C SER A 314 -11.84 26.83 2.21
N GLY A 315 -12.09 26.94 0.90
CA GLY A 315 -12.93 27.98 0.33
C GLY A 315 -12.30 29.38 0.40
N ASP A 316 -11.04 29.49 0.86
CA ASP A 316 -10.26 30.71 0.77
C ASP A 316 -9.81 30.92 -0.67
N ILE A 317 -10.14 32.07 -1.24
CA ILE A 317 -9.88 32.43 -2.64
C ILE A 317 -8.37 32.49 -2.95
N ASN A 318 -7.54 32.51 -1.91
CA ASN A 318 -6.09 32.54 -2.00
C ASN A 318 -5.45 31.15 -2.20
N ASP A 319 -6.19 30.05 -2.02
CA ASP A 319 -5.66 28.69 -2.17
C ASP A 319 -5.57 28.20 -3.63
N ALA A 320 -6.04 29.00 -4.60
CA ALA A 320 -6.04 28.66 -6.02
C ALA A 320 -5.62 29.81 -6.95
N ILE A 321 -4.78 30.76 -6.47
CA ILE A 321 -4.21 31.78 -7.37
C ILE A 321 -2.95 31.19 -8.00
N PHE A 322 -3.11 30.59 -9.18
CA PHE A 322 -1.99 30.25 -10.03
C PHE A 322 -1.54 31.50 -10.80
N PRO A 323 -0.23 31.81 -10.84
CA PRO A 323 0.27 32.90 -11.67
C PRO A 323 -0.08 32.58 -13.14
N MET A 324 -0.79 33.51 -13.78
CA MET A 324 -1.17 33.36 -15.19
C MET A 324 0.10 33.45 -16.05
N PRO A 325 0.33 32.52 -17.00
CA PRO A 325 1.50 32.55 -17.86
C PRO A 325 1.62 33.88 -18.62
N GLU A 326 2.84 34.40 -18.71
CA GLU A 326 3.15 35.77 -19.20
C GLU A 326 2.65 36.02 -20.63
N TYR A 327 2.61 34.99 -21.48
CA TYR A 327 2.10 35.10 -22.85
C TYR A 327 0.58 35.33 -22.92
N ILE A 328 -0.20 34.85 -21.94
CA ILE A 328 -1.65 35.10 -21.87
C ILE A 328 -1.89 36.55 -21.46
N LEU A 329 -1.07 37.09 -20.54
CA LEU A 329 -1.14 38.48 -20.13
C LEU A 329 -0.85 39.43 -21.30
N GLN A 330 0.14 39.10 -22.14
CA GLN A 330 0.44 39.84 -23.36
C GLN A 330 -0.71 39.79 -24.38
N GLN A 331 -1.36 38.63 -24.56
CA GLN A 331 -2.52 38.51 -25.45
C GLN A 331 -3.73 39.33 -24.98
N LEU A 332 -3.87 39.51 -23.67
CA LEU A 332 -4.94 40.32 -23.06
C LEU A 332 -4.57 41.81 -22.95
N GLY A 333 -3.37 42.22 -23.37
CA GLY A 333 -2.90 43.60 -23.25
C GLY A 333 -2.67 44.06 -21.81
N ILE A 334 -2.41 43.13 -20.89
CA ILE A 334 -2.14 43.41 -19.48
C ILE A 334 -0.63 43.47 -19.29
N GLU A 335 -0.07 44.68 -19.28
CA GLU A 335 1.38 44.90 -19.24
C GLU A 335 1.98 44.79 -17.83
N ASP A 336 1.17 44.72 -16.75
CA ASP A 336 1.68 44.66 -15.38
C ASP A 336 0.76 43.89 -14.41
N GLN A 337 1.31 42.86 -13.75
CA GLN A 337 0.60 42.07 -12.73
C GLN A 337 0.31 42.85 -11.44
N SER A 338 1.00 43.97 -11.21
CA SER A 338 0.83 44.82 -10.02
C SER A 338 -0.57 45.44 -9.91
N VAL A 339 -1.31 45.51 -11.03
CA VAL A 339 -2.66 46.10 -11.09
C VAL A 339 -3.75 45.14 -10.57
N LEU A 340 -3.45 43.84 -10.44
CA LEU A 340 -4.43 42.82 -10.03
C LEU A 340 -4.54 42.61 -8.51
N SER A 341 -3.66 43.23 -7.69
CA SER A 341 -3.63 43.03 -6.24
C SER A 341 -4.40 44.06 -5.42
N THR A 342 -5.28 44.88 -6.02
CA THR A 342 -6.16 45.78 -5.28
C THR A 342 -7.63 45.53 -5.59
N GLN A 343 -8.47 45.59 -4.55
CA GLN A 343 -9.88 45.16 -4.46
C GLN A 343 -10.89 45.86 -5.42
N SER A 344 -10.43 46.54 -6.48
CA SER A 344 -11.28 47.30 -7.40
C SER A 344 -11.69 46.53 -8.68
N SER A 345 -11.01 45.43 -9.01
CA SER A 345 -11.30 44.61 -10.21
C SER A 345 -12.54 43.71 -10.08
N THR A 346 -13.04 43.48 -8.86
CA THR A 346 -14.22 42.65 -8.57
C THR A 346 -15.54 43.28 -9.04
N ALA A 347 -15.63 44.62 -9.14
CA ALA A 347 -16.85 45.31 -9.57
C ALA A 347 -17.12 45.19 -11.09
N LYS A 348 -16.07 45.06 -11.92
CA LYS A 348 -16.22 44.83 -13.38
C LYS A 348 -16.53 43.38 -13.72
N PHE A 349 -15.97 42.41 -12.98
CA PHE A 349 -16.23 40.98 -13.20
C PHE A 349 -17.64 40.55 -12.76
N ARG A 350 -18.20 41.17 -11.71
CA ARG A 350 -19.56 40.86 -11.22
C ARG A 350 -20.66 41.18 -12.25
N ASN A 351 -20.49 42.24 -13.04
CA ASN A 351 -21.46 42.66 -14.07
C ASN A 351 -21.51 41.76 -15.32
N ILE A 352 -20.46 40.98 -15.58
CA ILE A 352 -20.41 40.05 -16.72
C ILE A 352 -21.05 38.71 -16.33
N PHE A 353 -20.81 38.23 -15.11
CA PHE A 353 -21.35 36.96 -14.63
C PHE A 353 -22.84 37.00 -14.26
N GLU A 354 -23.35 38.11 -13.72
CA GLU A 354 -24.75 38.23 -13.33
C GLU A 354 -25.71 38.35 -14.54
N ARG A 355 -25.22 38.72 -15.73
CA ARG A 355 -26.05 38.79 -16.95
C ARG A 355 -26.36 37.42 -17.57
N ASP A 356 -25.51 36.41 -17.36
CA ASP A 356 -25.70 35.08 -17.96
C ASP A 356 -26.45 34.09 -17.06
N ILE A 357 -26.39 34.27 -15.73
CA ILE A 357 -27.07 33.38 -14.78
C ILE A 357 -28.59 33.67 -14.72
N ILE A 358 -29.02 34.91 -14.97
CA ILE A 358 -30.45 35.29 -14.92
C ILE A 358 -31.28 34.70 -16.08
N LYS A 359 -30.65 34.15 -17.14
CA LYS A 359 -31.38 33.51 -18.25
C LYS A 359 -31.72 32.03 -18.03
N ARG A 360 -31.26 31.37 -16.96
CA ARG A 360 -31.42 29.91 -16.82
C ARG A 360 -31.81 29.42 -15.41
N SER A 361 -32.78 30.05 -14.78
CA SER A 361 -33.41 29.48 -13.58
C SER A 361 -34.91 29.74 -13.53
N VAL A 362 -35.70 28.81 -14.09
CA VAL A 362 -37.10 28.61 -13.69
C VAL A 362 -37.13 27.39 -12.77
N VAL A 363 -37.41 27.66 -11.50
CA VAL A 363 -37.59 26.67 -10.42
C VAL A 363 -39.08 26.31 -10.32
N ARG A 364 -39.39 25.05 -9.99
CA ARG A 364 -40.53 24.72 -9.12
C ARG A 364 -40.10 23.75 -8.01
N PRO A 365 -40.59 23.93 -6.77
CA PRO A 365 -40.17 23.17 -5.60
C PRO A 365 -41.10 21.98 -5.30
N PHE A 366 -40.59 20.96 -4.61
CA PHE A 366 -41.41 20.05 -3.82
C PHE A 366 -40.74 19.73 -2.48
N THR A 367 -41.61 19.53 -1.50
CA THR A 367 -41.47 19.72 -0.06
C THR A 367 -40.89 18.52 0.71
N ARG A 368 -40.39 18.84 1.92
CA ARG A 368 -40.20 17.97 3.09
C ARG A 368 -41.38 17.01 3.31
N ASP A 369 -41.07 15.79 3.76
CA ASP A 369 -41.52 15.27 5.07
C ASP A 369 -40.94 13.87 5.37
N LEU A 370 -40.93 13.54 6.67
CA LEU A 370 -40.73 12.23 7.33
C LEU A 370 -39.33 11.86 7.83
N LEU A 371 -39.05 12.42 9.02
CA LEU A 371 -38.40 11.76 10.15
C LEU A 371 -39.27 10.61 10.68
N ASN A 372 -38.64 9.49 11.05
CA ASN A 372 -38.80 8.71 12.29
C ASN A 372 -38.69 7.19 12.07
N GLU A 373 -38.27 6.53 13.15
CA GLU A 373 -38.30 5.09 13.43
C GLU A 373 -37.02 4.32 13.05
N PHE A 374 -36.18 4.00 14.04
CA PHE A 374 -35.93 2.64 14.55
C PHE A 374 -35.10 2.73 15.86
N PRO A 375 -35.15 1.72 16.75
CA PRO A 375 -34.90 1.83 18.17
C PRO A 375 -33.44 1.54 18.53
N VAL A 376 -33.09 2.07 19.69
CA VAL A 376 -31.95 1.70 20.52
C VAL A 376 -32.26 0.38 21.21
N ASP A 377 -31.30 -0.55 21.26
CA ASP A 377 -31.14 -1.50 22.37
C ASP A 377 -29.66 -1.90 22.53
N ASP A 378 -29.18 -1.60 23.73
CA ASP A 378 -28.33 -2.33 24.68
C ASP A 378 -26.86 -2.76 24.42
N GLU A 379 -26.04 -2.20 25.33
CA GLU A 379 -25.04 -2.83 26.22
C GLU A 379 -24.12 -3.92 25.68
N TYR A 380 -22.81 -3.62 25.65
CA TYR A 380 -21.79 -4.54 26.18
C TYR A 380 -20.56 -3.79 26.69
N THR A 381 -20.34 -3.94 27.99
CA THR A 381 -19.18 -3.53 28.78
C THR A 381 -18.00 -4.46 28.47
N TYR A 382 -16.81 -3.92 28.16
CA TYR A 382 -15.56 -4.69 28.24
C TYR A 382 -14.45 -3.89 28.93
N GLY A 383 -13.89 -4.52 29.96
CA GLY A 383 -12.88 -3.97 30.86
C GLY A 383 -11.52 -3.80 30.19
N MET A 384 -10.89 -2.68 30.51
CA MET A 384 -9.52 -2.36 30.14
C MET A 384 -8.55 -3.19 30.99
N CYS A 385 -7.83 -4.12 30.38
CA CYS A 385 -6.63 -4.73 30.94
C CYS A 385 -5.42 -4.08 30.26
N THR A 386 -4.65 -3.28 31.02
CA THR A 386 -3.39 -2.70 30.55
C THR A 386 -2.25 -3.43 31.27
N GLN A 387 -1.53 -4.29 30.54
CA GLN A 387 -0.21 -4.73 30.95
C GLN A 387 0.77 -4.45 29.82
N ARG A 388 1.79 -3.68 30.19
CA ARG A 388 2.76 -3.01 29.33
C ARG A 388 4.13 -3.42 29.83
N THR A 389 4.63 -4.58 29.40
CA THR A 389 6.01 -5.02 29.54
C THR A 389 6.13 -6.33 28.78
N GLU A 390 6.57 -6.30 27.51
CA GLU A 390 7.16 -7.42 26.75
C GLU A 390 7.36 -7.02 25.29
N TYR A 391 8.28 -6.09 25.03
CA TYR A 391 8.69 -5.74 23.65
C TYR A 391 10.18 -6.04 23.38
N SER A 392 10.94 -6.46 24.39
CA SER A 392 12.39 -6.70 24.28
C SER A 392 12.78 -8.13 23.89
N ASN A 393 11.91 -9.13 24.11
CA ASN A 393 12.29 -10.54 23.96
C ASN A 393 11.95 -11.16 22.58
N CYS A 394 11.19 -10.46 21.74
CA CYS A 394 10.70 -11.03 20.47
C CYS A 394 11.75 -10.99 19.34
N MET A 395 12.78 -10.15 19.42
CA MET A 395 13.79 -10.00 18.37
C MET A 395 14.91 -11.05 18.44
N SER A 396 15.28 -11.52 19.63
CA SER A 396 16.36 -12.51 19.79
C SER A 396 15.92 -13.94 19.46
N GLN A 397 14.64 -14.26 19.62
CA GLN A 397 14.12 -15.62 19.47
C GLN A 397 14.00 -16.06 18.00
N VAL A 398 13.81 -15.12 17.08
CA VAL A 398 13.76 -15.38 15.62
C VAL A 398 15.12 -15.85 15.07
N PHE A 399 16.23 -15.51 15.74
CA PHE A 399 17.58 -15.89 15.31
C PHE A 399 18.09 -17.18 15.96
N THR A 400 17.66 -17.53 17.18
CA THR A 400 18.13 -18.74 17.87
C THR A 400 17.54 -20.03 17.34
N ASP A 401 16.32 -20.02 16.82
CA ASP A 401 15.69 -21.23 16.22
C ASP A 401 16.35 -21.66 14.89
N TRP A 402 17.31 -20.89 14.38
CA TRP A 402 18.02 -21.16 13.13
C TRP A 402 19.24 -22.10 13.30
N HIS A 403 19.75 -22.29 14.52
CA HIS A 403 20.94 -23.13 14.77
C HIS A 403 20.67 -24.54 15.32
N SER A 404 19.42 -24.93 15.56
CA SER A 404 19.07 -26.18 16.26
C SER A 404 18.38 -27.26 15.39
N SER A 405 18.51 -27.21 14.07
CA SER A 405 17.95 -28.25 13.17
C SER A 405 19.00 -28.82 12.20
N THR A 406 20.06 -29.36 12.77
CA THR A 406 20.86 -30.43 12.14
C THR A 406 21.18 -31.43 13.24
N ASP A 407 20.26 -32.38 13.46
CA ASP A 407 20.49 -33.75 13.90
C ASP A 407 19.14 -34.35 14.31
N GLU A 408 18.47 -35.02 13.36
CA GLU A 408 17.77 -36.32 13.46
C GLU A 408 17.07 -36.67 12.14
#